data_AF-I4ACG1-F1
#
_entry.id   AF-I4ACG1-F1
#
_cell.length_a   1.000
_cell.length_b   1.000
_cell.length_c   1.000
_cell.angle_alpha   90.00
_cell.angle_beta   90.00
_cell.angle_gamma   90.00
#
_symmetry.space_group_name_H-M   'P 1'
#
loop_
_entity.id
_entity.type
_entity.pdbx_description
1 polymer ?
#
loop_
_entity_poly.entity_id
_entity_poly.type
_entity_poly.pdbx_seq_one_letter_code
_entity_poly.pdbx_strand_id
1 'polypeptide(L)'
;MTKKKQWVLNGIIFTLFFSFWLLSDGAVVLAQTNCNQCHANVANDLKSSVHSSLSCTSCHSDVTAYPHPSGVHVDKKKSVELCTTCHTGRVADSYQHSFHGKGVFLGSQRSASCVDCHSAHEVLGQDNPNSQVAKENIPQTCARCHKNPSPGFTEGAEHFQLTAMGPGKPMYYTAKFFVWLTIIAMTLLVIHIEMQLYRELRIILQNRKRR
;
A
#
# COMPACT_ATOMS: atom_id res chain seq x y z
N MET A 1 -13.47 68.71 -14.57
CA MET A 1 -12.31 67.82 -14.30
C MET A 1 -11.38 67.88 -15.51
N THR A 2 -10.08 68.15 -15.35
CA THR A 2 -9.17 68.33 -16.50
C THR A 2 -8.98 67.01 -17.26
N LYS A 3 -8.88 67.05 -18.60
CA LYS A 3 -8.71 65.84 -19.47
C LYS A 3 -7.59 64.92 -18.99
N LYS A 4 -6.54 65.48 -18.37
CA LYS A 4 -5.42 64.76 -17.76
C LYS A 4 -5.83 63.89 -16.56
N LYS A 5 -6.74 64.37 -15.70
CA LYS A 5 -7.27 63.59 -14.57
C LYS A 5 -8.19 62.44 -15.02
N GLN A 6 -8.94 62.61 -16.12
CA GLN A 6 -9.76 61.54 -16.69
C GLN A 6 -8.90 60.42 -17.30
N TRP A 7 -7.80 60.75 -17.98
CA TRP A 7 -6.88 59.75 -18.53
C TRP A 7 -6.21 58.89 -17.46
N VAL A 8 -5.78 59.52 -16.36
CA VAL A 8 -5.19 58.80 -15.22
C VAL A 8 -6.22 57.89 -14.54
N LEU A 9 -7.45 58.39 -14.33
CA LEU A 9 -8.52 57.60 -13.71
C LEU A 9 -8.93 56.39 -14.57
N ASN A 10 -9.08 56.59 -15.88
CA ASN A 10 -9.41 55.51 -16.81
C ASN A 10 -8.27 54.49 -16.93
N GLY A 11 -7.01 54.94 -16.87
CA GLY A 11 -5.84 54.06 -16.84
C GLY A 11 -5.81 53.16 -15.60
N ILE A 12 -6.10 53.73 -14.42
CA ILE A 12 -6.16 52.97 -13.16
C ILE A 12 -7.32 51.96 -13.18
N ILE A 13 -8.49 52.35 -13.68
CA ILE A 13 -9.64 51.43 -13.82
C ILE A 13 -9.30 50.29 -14.79
N PHE A 14 -8.66 50.59 -15.93
CA PHE A 14 -8.25 49.58 -16.90
C PHE A 14 -7.21 48.62 -16.30
N THR A 15 -6.22 49.12 -15.56
CA THR A 15 -5.23 48.26 -14.89
C THR A 15 -5.87 47.39 -13.82
N LEU A 16 -6.81 47.92 -13.03
CA LEU A 16 -7.51 47.14 -12.01
C LEU A 16 -8.42 46.06 -12.64
N PHE A 17 -9.09 46.37 -13.75
CA PHE A 17 -9.90 45.41 -14.49
C PHE A 17 -9.04 44.31 -15.14
N PHE A 18 -7.89 44.68 -15.70
CA PHE A 18 -6.95 43.77 -16.33
C PHE A 18 -6.25 42.86 -15.30
N SER A 19 -5.90 43.39 -14.13
CA SER A 19 -5.37 42.62 -13.00
C SER A 19 -6.41 41.67 -12.40
N PHE A 20 -7.68 42.06 -12.37
CA PHE A 20 -8.78 41.18 -11.94
C PHE A 20 -9.01 40.03 -12.92
N TRP A 21 -8.89 40.28 -14.23
CA TRP A 21 -9.00 39.26 -15.27
C TRP A 21 -7.84 38.24 -15.22
N LEU A 22 -6.61 38.71 -14.97
CA LEU A 22 -5.42 37.85 -14.78
C LEU A 22 -5.50 36.94 -13.54
N LEU A 23 -6.35 37.26 -12.57
CA LEU A 23 -6.61 36.42 -11.40
C LEU A 23 -7.77 35.43 -11.61
N SER A 24 -8.53 35.56 -12.70
CA SER A 24 -9.71 34.73 -12.97
C SER A 24 -9.46 33.49 -13.82
N ASP A 25 -8.25 33.28 -14.35
CA ASP A 25 -7.85 32.02 -15.02
C ASP A 25 -7.45 30.92 -14.00
N GLY A 26 -8.23 30.80 -12.93
CA GLY A 26 -8.15 29.72 -11.96
C GLY A 26 -8.68 28.42 -12.54
N ALA A 27 -7.98 27.84 -13.52
CA ALA A 27 -8.24 26.52 -14.09
C ALA A 27 -7.91 25.36 -13.10
N VAL A 28 -8.05 25.58 -11.80
CA VAL A 28 -7.75 24.59 -10.74
C VAL A 28 -9.02 23.89 -10.24
N VAL A 29 -10.20 24.23 -10.78
CA VAL A 29 -11.49 23.72 -10.24
C VAL A 29 -11.99 22.43 -10.93
N LEU A 30 -11.41 21.94 -12.04
CA LEU A 30 -12.13 21.00 -12.93
C LEU A 30 -11.58 19.57 -13.10
N ALA A 31 -10.70 19.08 -12.23
CA ALA A 31 -10.38 17.64 -12.26
C ALA A 31 -11.53 16.82 -11.61
N GLN A 32 -11.96 17.18 -10.41
CA GLN A 32 -12.90 16.37 -9.62
C GLN A 32 -14.34 16.41 -10.16
N THR A 33 -14.81 17.55 -10.67
CA THR A 33 -16.16 17.67 -11.25
C THR A 33 -16.35 16.79 -12.47
N ASN A 34 -15.28 16.59 -13.27
CA ASN A 34 -15.32 15.78 -14.49
C ASN A 34 -15.29 14.28 -14.20
N CYS A 35 -14.53 13.84 -13.18
CA CYS A 35 -14.51 12.44 -12.77
C CYS A 35 -15.92 11.97 -12.34
N ASN A 36 -16.60 12.75 -11.50
CA ASN A 36 -17.90 12.36 -10.94
C ASN A 36 -19.03 12.30 -11.99
N GLN A 37 -18.90 13.04 -13.10
CA GLN A 37 -19.89 13.02 -14.18
C GLN A 37 -19.90 11.67 -14.91
N CYS A 38 -18.74 11.05 -15.10
CA CYS A 38 -18.64 9.74 -15.75
C CYS A 38 -18.61 8.58 -14.74
N HIS A 39 -18.10 8.80 -13.52
CA HIS A 39 -17.95 7.80 -12.45
C HIS A 39 -18.88 8.05 -11.26
N ALA A 40 -20.14 8.44 -11.51
CA ALA A 40 -21.09 8.84 -10.47
C ALA A 40 -21.29 7.77 -9.37
N ASN A 41 -21.37 6.48 -9.74
CA ASN A 41 -21.53 5.40 -8.77
C ASN A 41 -20.31 5.29 -7.85
N VAL A 42 -19.10 5.27 -8.42
CA VAL A 42 -17.85 5.23 -7.67
C VAL A 42 -17.71 6.45 -6.75
N ALA A 43 -18.13 7.63 -7.23
CA ALA A 43 -18.12 8.85 -6.43
C ALA A 43 -19.09 8.78 -5.25
N ASN A 44 -20.22 8.08 -5.38
CA ASN A 44 -21.16 7.87 -4.28
C ASN A 44 -20.61 6.86 -3.26
N ASP A 45 -20.00 5.77 -3.72
CA ASP A 45 -19.34 4.78 -2.85
C ASP A 45 -18.20 5.44 -2.03
N LEU A 46 -17.40 6.30 -2.67
CA LEU A 46 -16.32 7.01 -1.96
C LEU A 46 -16.87 7.97 -0.90
N LYS A 47 -18.02 8.61 -1.16
CA LYS A 47 -18.66 9.51 -0.19
C LYS A 47 -19.15 8.78 1.07
N SER A 48 -19.53 7.51 0.99
CA SER A 48 -19.93 6.72 2.17
C SER A 48 -18.74 6.14 2.94
N SER A 49 -17.53 6.22 2.36
CA SER A 49 -16.30 5.70 2.96
C SER A 49 -15.68 6.62 4.01
N VAL A 50 -14.73 6.08 4.78
CA VAL A 50 -13.85 6.84 5.69
C VAL A 50 -12.89 7.79 4.95
N HIS A 51 -12.77 7.62 3.63
CA HIS A 51 -11.94 8.44 2.73
C HIS A 51 -12.76 9.45 1.93
N SER A 52 -13.97 9.79 2.37
CA SER A 52 -14.88 10.74 1.71
C SER A 52 -14.29 12.14 1.50
N SER A 53 -13.25 12.51 2.24
CA SER A 53 -12.51 13.78 2.09
C SER A 53 -11.42 13.73 1.00
N LEU A 54 -11.09 12.56 0.46
CA LEU A 54 -10.06 12.41 -0.57
C LEU A 54 -10.61 12.68 -1.97
N SER A 55 -9.74 13.19 -2.85
CA SER A 55 -10.03 13.36 -4.28
C SER A 55 -9.75 12.07 -5.05
N CYS A 56 -10.35 11.90 -6.23
CA CYS A 56 -10.10 10.73 -7.08
C CYS A 56 -8.61 10.56 -7.41
N THR A 57 -7.91 11.66 -7.66
CA THR A 57 -6.48 11.71 -8.00
C THR A 57 -5.56 11.43 -6.81
N SER A 58 -6.08 11.43 -5.58
CA SER A 58 -5.31 11.02 -4.40
C SER A 58 -4.94 9.53 -4.46
N CYS A 59 -5.77 8.72 -5.12
CA CYS A 59 -5.53 7.30 -5.34
C CYS A 59 -5.15 7.00 -6.79
N HIS A 60 -5.81 7.64 -7.75
CA HIS A 60 -5.54 7.50 -9.17
C HIS A 60 -4.63 8.61 -9.70
N SER A 61 -3.42 8.72 -9.13
CA SER A 61 -2.44 9.74 -9.54
C SER A 61 -1.99 9.62 -11.00
N ASP A 62 -2.09 8.41 -11.56
CA ASP A 62 -1.71 8.13 -12.94
C ASP A 62 -2.72 8.68 -13.97
N VAL A 63 -3.91 9.10 -13.53
CA VAL A 63 -4.96 9.65 -14.41
C VAL A 63 -4.80 11.17 -14.47
N THR A 64 -4.09 11.63 -15.50
CA THR A 64 -3.71 13.06 -15.65
C THR A 64 -4.48 13.78 -16.75
N ALA A 65 -5.22 13.08 -17.63
CA ALA A 65 -5.95 13.68 -18.74
C ALA A 65 -7.17 12.85 -19.19
N TYR A 66 -8.12 13.51 -19.85
CA TYR A 66 -9.26 12.88 -20.55
C TYR A 66 -9.12 13.08 -22.07
N PRO A 67 -9.45 12.07 -22.90
CA PRO A 67 -9.87 10.71 -22.53
C PRO A 67 -8.72 9.89 -21.95
N HIS A 68 -8.98 9.15 -20.87
CA HIS A 68 -8.00 8.22 -20.29
C HIS A 68 -8.25 6.79 -20.78
N PRO A 69 -7.23 5.91 -20.81
CA PRO A 69 -7.40 4.51 -21.15
C PRO A 69 -8.44 3.80 -20.27
N SER A 70 -9.22 2.90 -20.87
CA SER A 70 -10.12 2.01 -20.14
C SER A 70 -9.34 0.91 -19.44
N GLY A 71 -9.73 0.58 -18.20
CA GLY A 71 -9.12 -0.52 -17.45
C GLY A 71 -7.90 -0.11 -16.63
N VAL A 72 -7.99 1.00 -15.89
CA VAL A 72 -7.04 1.33 -14.82
C VAL A 72 -7.14 0.24 -13.74
N HIS A 73 -6.50 -0.89 -13.99
CA HIS A 73 -6.34 -1.96 -13.02
C HIS A 73 -5.12 -1.61 -12.18
N VAL A 74 -5.38 -1.32 -10.91
CA VAL A 74 -4.32 -1.21 -9.93
C VAL A 74 -3.92 -2.64 -9.59
N ASP A 75 -2.73 -3.05 -10.04
CA ASP A 75 -2.17 -4.34 -9.64
C ASP A 75 -2.00 -4.42 -8.11
N LYS A 76 -1.92 -5.63 -7.55
CA LYS A 76 -1.86 -5.81 -6.09
C LYS A 76 -0.69 -5.05 -5.45
N LYS A 77 0.44 -4.93 -6.14
CA LYS A 77 1.65 -4.29 -5.62
C LYS A 77 1.48 -2.78 -5.58
N LYS A 78 0.98 -2.17 -6.66
CA LYS A 78 0.62 -0.75 -6.72
C LYS A 78 -0.46 -0.40 -5.72
N SER A 79 -1.44 -1.30 -5.51
CA SER A 79 -2.48 -1.08 -4.50
C SER A 79 -1.87 -0.95 -3.11
N VAL A 80 -0.97 -1.86 -2.73
CA VAL A 80 -0.27 -1.80 -1.46
C VAL A 80 0.58 -0.53 -1.35
N GLU A 81 1.39 -0.22 -2.38
CA GLU A 81 2.24 0.97 -2.43
C GLU A 81 1.44 2.26 -2.19
N LEU A 82 0.32 2.40 -2.91
CA LEU A 82 -0.57 3.54 -2.81
C LEU A 82 -1.14 3.70 -1.39
N CYS A 83 -1.72 2.63 -0.83
CA CYS A 83 -2.29 2.68 0.52
C CYS A 83 -1.23 3.02 1.57
N THR A 84 -0.02 2.48 1.43
CA THR A 84 1.09 2.72 2.36
C THR A 84 1.73 4.11 2.26
N THR A 85 1.37 4.92 1.25
CA THR A 85 1.80 6.33 1.17
C THR A 85 1.23 7.15 2.33
N CYS A 86 0.01 6.83 2.77
CA CYS A 86 -0.65 7.47 3.92
C CYS A 86 -0.71 6.55 5.15
N HIS A 87 -0.98 5.25 4.97
CA HIS A 87 -1.05 4.27 6.07
C HIS A 87 0.33 3.72 6.44
N THR A 88 1.22 4.61 6.89
CA THR A 88 2.61 4.28 7.24
C THR A 88 2.77 3.64 8.63
N GLY A 89 3.97 3.14 8.91
CA GLY A 89 4.34 2.59 10.21
C GLY A 89 3.68 1.25 10.47
N ARG A 90 3.10 1.08 11.67
CA ARG A 90 2.60 -0.22 12.17
C ARG A 90 1.75 -1.00 11.17
N VAL A 91 0.83 -0.33 10.46
CA VAL A 91 -0.10 -1.01 9.53
C VAL A 91 0.65 -1.53 8.30
N ALA A 92 1.46 -0.69 7.68
CA ALA A 92 2.33 -1.08 6.56
C ALA A 92 3.28 -2.22 6.95
N ASP A 93 3.97 -2.07 8.09
CA ASP A 93 4.97 -3.04 8.55
C ASP A 93 4.36 -4.40 8.84
N SER A 94 3.22 -4.43 9.55
CA SER A 94 2.52 -5.67 9.87
C SER A 94 1.99 -6.38 8.63
N TYR A 95 1.42 -5.64 7.68
CA TYR A 95 0.98 -6.20 6.40
C TYR A 95 2.17 -6.76 5.60
N GLN A 96 3.27 -6.03 5.47
CA GLN A 96 4.47 -6.48 4.76
C GLN A 96 5.07 -7.76 5.36
N HIS A 97 4.90 -7.97 6.67
CA HIS A 97 5.36 -9.18 7.35
C HIS A 97 4.36 -10.34 7.32
N SER A 98 3.10 -10.11 6.91
CA SER A 98 2.09 -11.14 6.69
C SER A 98 2.42 -12.04 5.47
N PHE A 99 1.77 -13.19 5.38
CA PHE A 99 1.88 -14.07 4.21
C PHE A 99 1.34 -13.41 2.94
N HIS A 100 0.24 -12.66 3.06
CA HIS A 100 -0.34 -11.91 1.95
C HIS A 100 0.62 -10.83 1.43
N GLY A 101 1.18 -10.02 2.33
CA GLY A 101 2.14 -8.98 1.95
C GLY A 101 3.42 -9.54 1.32
N LYS A 102 3.97 -10.63 1.85
CA LYS A 102 5.10 -11.34 1.21
C LYS A 102 4.74 -11.84 -0.19
N GLY A 103 3.54 -12.40 -0.35
CA GLY A 103 3.05 -12.87 -1.65
C GLY A 103 2.94 -11.72 -2.67
N VAL A 104 2.33 -10.60 -2.28
CA VAL A 104 2.21 -9.41 -3.13
C VAL A 104 3.59 -8.83 -3.46
N PHE A 105 4.49 -8.76 -2.48
CA PHE A 105 5.87 -8.30 -2.69
C PHE A 105 6.61 -9.14 -3.74
N LEU A 106 6.41 -10.46 -3.72
CA LEU A 106 6.94 -11.41 -4.70
C LEU A 106 6.18 -11.42 -6.04
N GLY A 107 5.19 -10.53 -6.22
CA GLY A 107 4.46 -10.34 -7.48
C GLY A 107 3.17 -11.16 -7.62
N SER A 108 2.73 -11.86 -6.58
CA SER A 108 1.49 -12.63 -6.61
C SER A 108 0.27 -11.72 -6.74
N GLN A 109 -0.49 -11.91 -7.82
CA GLN A 109 -1.81 -11.27 -7.99
C GLN A 109 -2.94 -12.03 -7.27
N ARG A 110 -2.65 -13.22 -6.72
CA ARG A 110 -3.60 -14.04 -5.95
C ARG A 110 -3.57 -13.74 -4.45
N SER A 111 -2.49 -13.12 -3.98
CA SER A 111 -2.35 -12.75 -2.57
C SER A 111 -3.17 -11.48 -2.31
N ALA A 112 -3.85 -11.46 -1.16
CA ALA A 112 -4.70 -10.33 -0.79
C ALA A 112 -3.88 -9.05 -0.61
N SER A 113 -4.32 -7.98 -1.25
CA SER A 113 -3.91 -6.59 -1.04
C SER A 113 -4.83 -5.90 -0.05
N CYS A 114 -4.55 -4.63 0.27
CA CYS A 114 -5.37 -3.82 1.17
C CYS A 114 -6.85 -3.80 0.75
N VAL A 115 -7.12 -3.63 -0.55
CA VAL A 115 -8.47 -3.46 -1.09
C VAL A 115 -9.28 -4.75 -1.15
N ASP A 116 -8.65 -5.93 -1.05
CA ASP A 116 -9.36 -7.21 -1.03
C ASP A 116 -10.11 -7.44 0.28
N CYS A 117 -9.59 -6.86 1.37
CA CYS A 117 -10.21 -6.89 2.69
C CYS A 117 -10.99 -5.60 2.96
N HIS A 118 -10.51 -4.43 2.52
CA HIS A 118 -11.10 -3.14 2.89
C HIS A 118 -12.03 -2.52 1.85
N SER A 119 -12.21 -3.12 0.66
CA SER A 119 -12.76 -2.48 -0.54
C SER A 119 -11.84 -1.39 -1.11
N ALA A 120 -12.08 -0.97 -2.36
CA ALA A 120 -11.31 0.08 -3.03
C ALA A 120 -12.00 1.44 -2.95
N HIS A 121 -13.30 1.50 -3.26
CA HIS A 121 -14.08 2.74 -3.31
C HIS A 121 -15.07 2.90 -2.15
N GLU A 122 -15.41 1.82 -1.43
CA GLU A 122 -16.30 1.87 -0.27
C GLU A 122 -15.54 1.39 0.99
N VAL A 123 -14.49 2.12 1.35
CA VAL A 123 -13.65 1.76 2.51
C VAL A 123 -14.37 2.11 3.81
N LEU A 124 -14.82 1.10 4.54
CA LEU A 124 -15.54 1.26 5.81
C LEU A 124 -14.65 0.88 7.00
N GLY A 125 -14.77 1.61 8.11
CA GLY A 125 -14.07 1.30 9.35
C GLY A 125 -14.50 -0.04 9.96
N GLN A 126 -13.63 -0.66 10.76
CA GLN A 126 -13.88 -1.98 11.38
C GLN A 126 -15.14 -2.02 12.27
N ASP A 127 -15.55 -0.87 12.84
CA ASP A 127 -16.71 -0.79 13.73
C ASP A 127 -18.03 -0.63 12.94
N ASN A 128 -17.96 -0.45 11.62
CA ASN A 128 -19.15 -0.38 10.77
C ASN A 128 -19.63 -1.80 10.43
N PRO A 129 -20.89 -2.17 10.72
CA PRO A 129 -21.42 -3.52 10.45
C PRO A 129 -21.39 -3.95 8.98
N ASN A 130 -21.36 -2.99 8.04
CA ASN A 130 -21.27 -3.26 6.60
C ASN A 130 -19.81 -3.41 6.12
N SER A 131 -18.82 -3.15 6.99
CA SER A 131 -17.42 -3.28 6.62
C SER A 131 -17.03 -4.74 6.43
N GLN A 132 -16.27 -5.01 5.38
CA GLN A 132 -15.71 -6.33 5.11
C GLN A 132 -14.70 -6.78 6.19
N VAL A 133 -14.16 -5.82 6.96
CA VAL A 133 -13.28 -6.09 8.10
C VAL A 133 -13.99 -5.95 9.46
N ALA A 134 -15.32 -5.82 9.47
CA ALA A 134 -16.09 -5.95 10.71
C ALA A 134 -15.92 -7.36 11.28
N LYS A 135 -15.86 -7.47 12.61
CA LYS A 135 -15.55 -8.74 13.30
C LYS A 135 -16.45 -9.89 12.85
N GLU A 136 -17.73 -9.61 12.62
CA GLU A 136 -18.76 -10.55 12.20
C GLU A 136 -18.66 -10.93 10.71
N ASN A 137 -17.99 -10.11 9.90
CA ASN A 137 -17.83 -10.27 8.45
C ASN A 137 -16.48 -10.87 8.04
N ILE A 138 -15.49 -10.88 8.95
CA ILE A 138 -14.15 -11.45 8.69
C ILE A 138 -14.24 -12.88 8.13
N PRO A 139 -15.04 -13.81 8.69
CA PRO A 139 -15.13 -15.16 8.13
C PRO A 139 -15.53 -15.21 6.66
N GLN A 140 -16.50 -14.39 6.27
CA GLN A 140 -17.01 -14.29 4.91
C GLN A 140 -15.97 -13.64 3.99
N THR A 141 -15.26 -12.62 4.47
CA THR A 141 -14.16 -11.97 3.73
C THR A 141 -13.03 -12.95 3.44
N CYS A 142 -12.60 -13.73 4.44
CA CYS A 142 -11.61 -14.79 4.26
C CYS A 142 -12.08 -15.89 3.30
N ALA A 143 -13.35 -16.29 3.39
CA ALA A 143 -13.94 -17.37 2.60
C ALA A 143 -14.00 -17.07 1.09
N ARG A 144 -13.85 -15.80 0.67
CA ARG A 144 -13.74 -15.43 -0.75
C ARG A 144 -12.61 -16.16 -1.46
N CYS A 145 -11.51 -16.41 -0.75
CA CYS A 145 -10.35 -17.12 -1.28
C CYS A 145 -10.12 -18.46 -0.56
N HIS A 146 -10.35 -18.53 0.75
CA HIS A 146 -10.11 -19.71 1.57
C HIS A 146 -11.39 -20.53 1.73
N LYS A 147 -11.66 -21.44 0.79
CA LYS A 147 -12.92 -22.19 0.74
C LYS A 147 -13.10 -23.24 1.85
N ASN A 148 -12.01 -23.82 2.35
CA ASN A 148 -12.03 -24.87 3.38
C ASN A 148 -11.04 -24.55 4.53
N PRO A 149 -11.28 -23.49 5.31
CA PRO A 149 -10.40 -23.13 6.41
C PRO A 149 -10.61 -24.07 7.61
N SER A 150 -9.53 -24.34 8.36
CA SER A 150 -9.64 -25.07 9.63
C SER A 150 -10.44 -24.27 10.67
N PRO A 151 -11.04 -24.91 11.69
CA PRO A 151 -11.65 -24.21 12.81
C PRO A 151 -10.67 -23.20 13.45
N GLY A 152 -11.15 -21.99 13.75
CA GLY A 152 -10.33 -20.91 14.30
C GLY A 152 -9.43 -20.18 13.30
N PHE A 153 -9.47 -20.49 12.00
CA PHE A 153 -8.65 -19.82 10.98
C PHE A 153 -8.81 -18.29 10.98
N THR A 154 -10.03 -17.81 11.21
CA THR A 154 -10.38 -16.39 11.20
C THR A 154 -10.04 -15.67 12.52
N GLU A 155 -9.54 -16.40 13.52
CA GLU A 155 -9.04 -15.82 14.76
C GLU A 155 -7.62 -15.24 14.58
N GLY A 156 -6.94 -15.62 13.50
CA GLY A 156 -5.68 -15.02 13.09
C GLY A 156 -5.86 -13.57 12.64
N ALA A 157 -5.02 -12.67 13.13
CA ALA A 157 -4.98 -11.28 12.69
C ALA A 157 -3.93 -11.09 11.58
N GLU A 158 -4.31 -10.41 10.49
CA GLU A 158 -3.38 -10.13 9.39
C GLU A 158 -2.48 -8.92 9.66
N HIS A 159 -2.97 -7.92 10.39
CA HIS A 159 -2.16 -6.79 10.89
C HIS A 159 -1.56 -7.10 12.27
N PHE A 160 -0.98 -8.29 12.42
CA PHE A 160 -0.44 -8.73 13.69
C PHE A 160 0.95 -8.15 13.98
N GLN A 161 1.18 -7.73 15.22
CA GLN A 161 2.49 -7.31 15.68
C GLN A 161 3.20 -8.44 16.43
N LEU A 162 4.25 -8.99 15.80
CA LEU A 162 5.18 -9.92 16.43
C LEU A 162 6.07 -9.15 17.42
N THR A 163 5.56 -8.93 18.63
CA THR A 163 6.29 -8.26 19.71
C THR A 163 6.56 -9.22 20.86
N ALA A 164 7.61 -8.93 21.63
CA ALA A 164 7.98 -9.71 22.82
C ALA A 164 6.98 -9.57 23.99
N MET A 165 5.98 -8.69 23.85
CA MET A 165 4.98 -8.36 24.85
C MET A 165 3.57 -8.58 24.29
N GLY A 166 2.59 -8.84 25.16
CA GLY A 166 1.20 -9.03 24.76
C GLY A 166 0.86 -10.43 24.19
N PRO A 167 -0.30 -10.58 23.55
CA PRO A 167 -0.83 -11.89 23.11
C PRO A 167 0.07 -12.61 22.09
N GLY A 168 0.92 -11.87 21.36
CA GLY A 168 1.84 -12.42 20.36
C GLY A 168 3.11 -13.04 20.88
N LYS A 169 3.35 -12.94 22.18
CA LYS A 169 4.58 -13.39 22.82
C LYS A 169 4.97 -14.82 22.43
N PRO A 170 4.04 -15.82 22.42
CA PRO A 170 4.39 -17.18 22.01
C PRO A 170 4.89 -17.23 20.56
N MET A 171 4.19 -16.60 19.62
CA MET A 171 4.60 -16.55 18.21
C MET A 171 5.95 -15.84 18.02
N TYR A 172 6.20 -14.75 18.75
CA TYR A 172 7.47 -14.02 18.70
C TYR A 172 8.66 -14.90 19.08
N TYR A 173 8.59 -15.58 20.23
CA TYR A 173 9.69 -16.43 20.68
C TYR A 173 9.85 -17.70 19.85
N THR A 174 8.74 -18.29 19.38
CA THR A 174 8.77 -19.42 18.44
C THR A 174 9.48 -19.02 17.14
N ALA A 175 9.13 -17.87 16.56
CA ALA A 175 9.81 -17.37 15.37
C ALA A 175 11.31 -17.13 15.62
N LYS A 176 11.68 -16.50 16.75
CA LYS A 176 13.08 -16.27 17.12
C LYS A 176 13.85 -17.58 17.31
N PHE A 177 13.24 -18.58 17.93
CA PHE A 177 13.84 -19.90 18.09
C PHE A 177 14.18 -20.52 16.74
N PHE A 178 13.23 -20.58 15.81
CA PHE A 178 13.47 -21.15 14.48
C PHE A 178 14.49 -20.35 13.68
N VAL A 179 14.44 -19.02 13.74
CA VAL A 179 15.45 -18.17 13.08
C VAL A 179 16.86 -18.49 13.58
N TRP A 180 17.06 -18.56 14.90
CA TRP A 180 18.37 -18.88 15.48
C TRP A 180 18.79 -20.32 15.18
N LEU A 181 17.86 -21.27 15.23
CA LEU A 181 18.11 -22.66 14.87
C LEU A 181 18.60 -22.75 13.41
N THR A 182 17.94 -22.06 12.48
CA THR A 182 18.35 -22.03 11.07
C THR A 182 19.70 -21.36 10.89
N ILE A 183 19.96 -20.21 11.54
CA ILE A 183 21.26 -19.53 11.46
C ILE A 183 22.38 -20.45 11.95
N ILE A 184 22.20 -21.09 13.10
CA ILE A 184 23.19 -22.02 13.67
C ILE A 184 23.41 -23.20 12.73
N ALA A 185 22.34 -23.83 12.25
CA ALA A 185 22.44 -24.98 11.34
C ALA A 185 23.16 -24.63 10.03
N MET A 186 22.81 -23.49 9.41
CA MET A 186 23.47 -23.02 8.19
C MET A 186 24.93 -22.67 8.45
N THR A 187 25.25 -22.06 9.59
CA THR A 187 26.63 -21.71 9.95
C THR A 187 27.49 -22.96 10.14
N LEU A 188 27.00 -23.97 10.87
CA LEU A 188 27.69 -25.24 11.06
C LEU A 188 27.88 -25.99 9.74
N LEU A 189 26.88 -25.95 8.85
CA LEU A 189 26.99 -26.55 7.52
C LEU A 189 28.08 -25.87 6.68
N VAL A 190 28.14 -24.54 6.68
CA VAL A 190 29.19 -23.79 5.97
C VAL A 190 30.57 -24.13 6.54
N ILE A 191 30.73 -24.12 7.86
CA ILE A 191 32.00 -24.49 8.52
C ILE A 191 32.42 -25.91 8.15
N HIS A 192 31.47 -26.86 8.10
CA HIS A 192 31.75 -28.22 7.69
C HIS A 192 32.28 -28.30 6.26
N ILE A 193 31.64 -27.59 5.32
CA ILE A 193 32.05 -27.53 3.91
C ILE A 193 33.44 -26.89 3.78
N GLU A 194 33.71 -25.79 4.49
CA GLU A 194 35.00 -25.11 4.48
C GLU A 194 36.12 -25.99 5.05
N MET A 195 35.86 -26.68 6.16
CA MET A 195 36.79 -27.63 6.77
C MET A 195 37.14 -28.79 5.82
N GLN A 196 36.14 -29.31 5.11
CA GLN A 196 36.33 -30.35 4.10
C GLN A 196 37.17 -29.82 2.92
N LEU A 197 36.83 -28.64 2.40
CA LEU A 197 37.57 -28.00 1.30
C LEU A 197 39.03 -27.73 1.69
N TYR A 198 39.28 -27.24 2.91
CA TYR A 198 40.62 -26.99 3.43
C TYR A 198 41.45 -28.27 3.54
N ARG A 199 40.83 -29.37 4.02
CA ARG A 199 41.49 -30.67 4.10
C ARG A 199 41.92 -31.17 2.72
N GLU A 200 41.01 -31.13 1.75
CA GLU A 200 41.31 -31.56 0.38
C GLU A 200 42.40 -30.70 -0.27
N LEU A 201 42.34 -29.38 -0.12
CA LEU A 201 43.37 -28.47 -0.61
C LEU A 201 44.75 -28.78 0.01
N ARG A 202 44.82 -29.04 1.33
CA ARG A 202 46.07 -29.42 1.99
C ARG A 202 46.64 -30.72 1.45
N ILE A 203 45.82 -31.74 1.20
CA ILE A 203 46.26 -33.02 0.64
C ILE A 203 46.85 -32.82 -0.77
N ILE A 204 46.17 -32.06 -1.63
CA ILE A 204 46.63 -31.75 -2.99
C ILE A 204 47.98 -31.03 -2.95
N LEU A 205 48.12 -30.01 -2.10
CA LEU A 205 49.36 -29.25 -1.96
C LEU A 205 50.52 -30.10 -1.45
N GLN A 206 50.27 -31.00 -0.48
CA GLN A 206 51.28 -31.94 0.03
C GLN A 206 51.72 -32.94 -1.04
N ASN A 207 50.79 -33.48 -1.83
CA ASN A 207 51.10 -34.41 -2.91
C ASN A 207 51.89 -33.74 -4.05
N ARG A 208 51.59 -32.47 -4.37
CA ARG A 208 52.38 -31.69 -5.33
C ARG A 208 53.81 -31.45 -4.85
N LYS A 209 54.01 -31.20 -3.55
CA LYS A 209 55.35 -30.98 -2.97
C LYS A 209 56.21 -32.26 -2.91
N ARG A 210 55.59 -33.45 -2.98
CA ARG A 210 56.27 -34.76 -2.96
C ARG A 210 56.65 -35.27 -4.35
N ARG A 211 56.13 -34.68 -5.43
CA ARG A 211 56.52 -34.96 -6.82
C ARG A 211 57.61 -33.99 -7.25
#